data_AF-A0A916RPU7-F1
#
_entry.id   AF-A0A916RPU7-F1
#
_cell.length_a   1.000
_cell.length_b   1.000
_cell.length_c   1.000
_cell.angle_alpha   90.00
_cell.angle_beta   90.00
_cell.angle_gamma   90.00
#
_symmetry.space_group_name_H-M   'P 1'
#
loop_
_entity.id
_entity.type
_entity.pdbx_description
1 polymer ?
#
loop_
_entity_poly.entity_id
_entity_poly.type
_entity_poly.pdbx_seq_one_letter_code
_entity_poly.pdbx_strand_id
1 'polypeptide(L)' 'MPQVHFTDDFDFKAKPGVTIAYKAGWTGMVTTPCADQAVASKKAKRVAKKAEAEADDGGQA' A
#
# COMPACT_ATOMS: atom_id res chain seq x y z
N MET A 1 3.31 7.66 10.03
CA MET A 1 2.48 7.02 9.00
C MET A 1 3.08 5.65 8.68
N PRO A 2 2.31 4.56 8.69
CA PRO A 2 2.84 3.22 8.41
C PRO A 2 3.26 3.07 6.94
N GLN A 3 4.41 2.42 6.73
CA GLN A 3 4.85 1.98 5.41
C GLN A 3 4.31 0.57 5.15
N VAL A 4 3.68 0.39 4.00
CA VAL A 4 3.14 -0.91 3.57
C VAL A 4 3.61 -1.22 2.15
N HIS A 5 3.70 -2.51 1.86
CA HIS A 5 3.93 -3.06 0.53
C HIS A 5 2.67 -3.80 0.10
N PHE A 6 2.04 -3.36 -0.98
CA PHE A 6 0.86 -4.01 -1.56
C PHE A 6 1.31 -5.21 -2.38
N THR A 7 0.82 -6.40 -2.02
CA THR A 7 1.10 -7.63 -2.77
C THR A 7 0.09 -7.86 -3.89
N ASP A 8 -1.05 -7.18 -3.81
CA ASP A 8 -2.20 -7.32 -4.69
C ASP A 8 -2.83 -5.94 -4.91
N ASP A 9 -3.65 -5.83 -5.96
CA ASP A 9 -4.48 -4.64 -6.17
C ASP A 9 -5.46 -4.42 -5.00
N PHE A 10 -5.54 -3.18 -4.53
CA PHE A 10 -6.37 -2.79 -3.39
C PHE A 10 -7.03 -1.43 -3.59
N ASP A 11 -8.36 -1.41 -3.47
CA ASP A 11 -9.16 -0.19 -3.53
C ASP A 11 -9.48 0.33 -2.12
N PHE A 12 -8.80 1.40 -1.70
CA PHE A 12 -9.06 2.05 -0.43
C PHE A 12 -10.12 3.15 -0.55
N LYS A 13 -11.27 2.98 0.10
CA LYS A 13 -12.31 4.01 0.18
C LYS A 13 -12.03 4.97 1.33
N ALA A 14 -11.29 6.04 1.03
CA ALA A 14 -10.89 7.04 2.02
C ALA A 14 -12.07 7.94 2.48
N LYS A 15 -12.97 8.29 1.55
CA LYS A 15 -14.15 9.14 1.78
C LYS A 15 -15.30 8.69 0.87
N PRO A 16 -16.56 9.06 1.16
CA PRO A 16 -17.66 8.86 0.22
C PRO A 16 -17.32 9.51 -1.13
N GLY A 17 -17.29 8.71 -2.20
CA GLY A 17 -16.92 9.16 -3.55
C GLY A 17 -15.41 9.21 -3.85
N VAL A 18 -14.52 8.86 -2.90
CA VAL A 18 -13.07 8.82 -3.13
C VAL A 18 -12.53 7.42 -2.88
N THR A 19 -12.08 6.77 -3.94
CA THR A 19 -11.41 5.47 -3.92
C THR A 19 -9.99 5.64 -4.44
N ILE A 20 -9.01 5.20 -3.66
CA ILE A 20 -7.59 5.19 -4.04
C ILE A 20 -7.24 3.76 -4.42
N ALA A 21 -6.95 3.53 -5.69
CA ALA A 21 -6.52 2.25 -6.20
C ALA A 21 -4.99 2.11 -6.03
N TYR A 22 -4.57 1.13 -5.25
CA TYR A 22 -3.17 0.73 -5.11
C TYR A 22 -2.94 -0.51 -5.97
N LYS A 23 -1.90 -0.50 -6.81
CA LYS A 23 -1.52 -1.67 -7.61
C LYS A 23 -0.66 -2.64 -6.81
N ALA A 24 -0.73 -3.91 -7.18
CA ALA A 24 0.22 -4.92 -6.71
C ALA A 24 1.68 -4.48 -7.00
N GLY A 25 2.57 -4.66 -6.04
CA GLY A 25 3.98 -4.25 -6.11
C GLY A 25 4.27 -2.84 -5.57
N TRP A 26 3.24 -2.00 -5.38
CA TRP A 26 3.45 -0.63 -4.89
C TRP A 26 3.85 -0.61 -3.41
N THR A 27 4.88 0.18 -3.09
CA THR A 27 5.35 0.39 -1.72
C THR A 27 5.33 1.86 -1.38
N GLY A 28 4.72 2.22 -0.26
CA GLY A 28 4.68 3.61 0.16
C GLY A 28 4.13 3.83 1.55
N MET A 29 4.15 5.09 1.96
CA MET A 29 3.51 5.53 3.19
C MET A 29 2.02 5.73 2.93
N VAL A 30 1.20 5.08 3.74
CA VAL A 30 -0.26 5.23 3.69
C VAL A 30 -0.79 5.67 5.06
N THR A 31 -2.07 6.04 5.10
CA THR A 31 -2.75 6.34 6.36
C THR A 31 -2.92 5.05 7.17
N THR A 32 -2.92 5.17 8.51
CA THR A 32 -3.18 4.03 9.41
C THR A 32 -4.43 3.22 9.03
N PRO A 33 -5.62 3.82 8.75
CA PRO A 33 -6.79 3.05 8.34
C PRO A 33 -6.59 2.30 7.02
N CYS A 34 -5.86 2.86 6.05
CA CYS A 34 -5.54 2.17 4.80
C CYS A 34 -4.63 0.97 5.05
N ALA A 35 -3.57 1.15 5.85
CA ALA A 35 -2.66 0.07 6.19
C ALA A 35 -3.38 -1.07 6.92
N ASP A 36 -4.26 -0.74 7.86
CA ASP A 36 -5.02 -1.74 8.61
C ASP A 36 -5.97 -2.53 7.72
N GLN A 37 -6.76 -1.85 6.87
CA GLN A 37 -7.67 -2.53 5.95
C GLN A 37 -6.94 -3.39 4.91
N ALA A 38 -5.83 -2.89 4.34
CA ALA A 38 -5.08 -3.63 3.35
C ALA A 38 -4.41 -4.88 3.95
N VAL A 39 -3.89 -4.78 5.18
CA VAL A 39 -3.30 -5.92 5.90
C VAL A 39 -4.39 -6.90 6.35
N ALA A 40 -5.52 -6.41 6.88
CA ALA A 40 -6.65 -7.25 7.25
C ALA A 40 -7.22 -8.02 6.05
N SER A 41 -7.22 -7.40 4.87
CA SER A 41 -7.62 -8.03 3.61
C SER A 41 -6.54 -8.94 3.00
N LYS A 42 -5.36 -9.05 3.64
CA LYS A 42 -4.18 -9.78 3.12
C LYS A 42 -3.70 -9.29 1.76
N LYS A 43 -4.00 -8.05 1.41
CA LYS A 43 -3.60 -7.37 0.15
C LYS A 43 -2.33 -6.54 0.30
N ALA A 44 -1.89 -6.30 1.55
CA ALA A 44 -0.64 -5.63 1.85
C ALA A 44 0.06 -6.21 3.07
N LYS A 45 1.36 -5.95 3.17
CA LYS A 45 2.22 -6.28 4.31
C LYS A 45 2.80 -5.02 4.90
N ARG A 46 2.86 -4.94 6.24
CA ARG A 46 3.57 -3.86 6.92
C ARG A 46 5.07 -4.05 6.72
N VAL A 47 5.74 -3.03 6.20
CA VAL A 47 7.20 -3.03 6.06
C VAL A 47 7.77 -2.47 7.35
N ALA A 48 8.31 -3.33 8.20
CA ALA A 48 9.15 -2.87 9.31
C ALA A 48 10.42 -2.27 8.71
N LYS A 49 10.81 -1.08 9.15
CA LYS A 49 12.00 -0.36 8.68
C LYS A 49 13.27 -1.11 9.10
N LYS A 50 13.57 -2.23 8.44
CA LYS A 50 14.94 -2.75 8.32
C LYS A 50 15.52 -2.09 7.09
N ALA A 51 16.64 -1.41 7.27
CA ALA A 51 17.35 -0.69 6.23
C ALA A 51 17.57 -1.56 4.99
N GLU A 52 17.43 -0.92 3.83
CA GLU A 52 18.00 -1.27 2.52
C GLU A 52 17.52 -2.59 1.88
N ALA A 53 16.64 -2.44 0.89
CA ALA A 53 16.58 -3.27 -0.31
C ALA A 53 15.74 -2.52 -1.36
N GLU A 54 16.40 -1.64 -2.12
CA GLU A 54 16.30 -1.52 -3.58
C GLU A 54 15.08 -2.26 -4.21
N ALA A 55 14.05 -1.53 -4.62
CA ALA A 55 13.06 -1.99 -5.60
C ALA A 55 12.51 -0.77 -6.34
N ASP A 56 13.29 -0.36 -7.32
CA ASP A 56 12.85 0.25 -8.56
C ASP A 56 11.79 -0.65 -9.24
N ASP A 57 10.62 -0.10 -9.57
CA ASP A 57 9.87 -0.48 -10.77
C ASP A 57 8.95 0.70 -11.13
N GLY A 58 9.36 1.40 -12.19
CA GLY A 58 8.54 2.42 -12.83
C GLY A 58 7.31 1.83 -13.50
N GLY A 59 6.27 2.65 -13.67
CA GLY A 59 5.06 2.24 -14.38
C GLY A 59 4.11 3.39 -14.63
N GLN A 60 4.39 4.12 -15.72
CA GLN A 60 3.67 5.25 -16.31
C GLN A 60 2.14 5.06 -16.46
N ALA A 61 1.41 6.18 -16.39
CA ALA A 61 0.65 6.74 -17.53
C ALA A 61 0.25 8.19 -17.22
#